data_AF-X1APT2-F1
#
_entry.id   AF-X1APT2-F1
#
_cell.length_a   1.000
_cell.length_b   1.000
_cell.length_c   1.000
_cell.angle_alpha   90.00
_cell.angle_beta   90.00
_cell.angle_gamma   90.00
#
_symmetry.space_group_name_H-M   'P 1'
#
loop_
_entity.id
_entity.type
_entity.pdbx_description
1 polymer ?
#
loop_
_entity_poly.entity_id
_entity_poly.type
_entity_poly.pdbx_seq_one_letter_code
_entity_poly.pdbx_strand_id
1 'polypeptide(L)' 'GKKISSMKEGQILELAADDPASEEDIKAWVKTTGNKLIKVTKDNNNFIFYIKKIHK' A
#
# COMPACT_ATOMS: atom_id res chain seq x y z
N GLY A 1 -5.25 -10.35 13.02
CA GLY A 1 -5.34 -9.63 11.73
C GLY A 1 -4.91 -10.53 10.60
N LYS A 2 -5.82 -10.92 9.71
CA LYS A 2 -5.56 -11.81 8.56
C LYS A 2 -6.39 -11.31 7.38
N LYS A 3 -5.93 -10.31 6.62
CA LYS A 3 -6.59 -9.95 5.35
C LYS A 3 -5.61 -9.76 4.19
N ILE A 4 -4.35 -9.41 4.44
CA ILE A 4 -3.38 -9.16 3.36
C ILE A 4 -2.78 -10.48 2.82
N SER A 5 -2.60 -11.51 3.66
CA SER A 5 -2.04 -12.80 3.21
C SER A 5 -2.96 -13.60 2.28
N SER A 6 -4.24 -13.24 2.15
CA SER A 6 -5.17 -13.86 1.19
C SER A 6 -5.37 -13.06 -0.09
N MET A 7 -4.64 -11.96 -0.29
CA MET A 7 -4.73 -11.21 -1.54
C MET A 7 -4.09 -12.01 -2.68
N LYS A 8 -4.82 -12.11 -3.78
CA LYS A 8 -4.33 -12.70 -5.03
C LYS A 8 -3.34 -11.75 -5.71
N GLU A 9 -2.47 -12.34 -6.49
CA GLU A 9 -1.50 -11.64 -7.31
C GLU A 9 -2.20 -10.65 -8.23
N GLY A 10 -1.63 -9.46 -8.36
CA GLY A 10 -2.19 -8.40 -9.17
C GLY A 10 -3.36 -7.64 -8.52
N GLN A 11 -3.86 -8.07 -7.35
CA GLN A 11 -4.81 -7.25 -6.60
C GLN A 11 -4.16 -5.97 -6.09
N ILE A 12 -4.96 -4.91 -6.07
CA ILE A 12 -4.56 -3.59 -5.59
C ILE A 12 -5.20 -3.39 -4.21
N LEU A 13 -4.37 -3.13 -3.22
CA LEU A 13 -4.76 -2.68 -1.90
C LEU A 13 -4.81 -1.16 -1.92
N GLU A 14 -5.94 -0.60 -1.53
CA GLU A 14 -6.10 0.82 -1.26
C GLU A 14 -5.93 1.06 0.25
N LEU A 15 -5.04 1.97 0.63
CA LEU A 15 -4.79 2.38 2.00
C LEU A 15 -4.98 3.88 2.11
N ALA A 16 -5.91 4.32 2.97
CA ALA A 16 -6.06 5.73 3.31
C ALA A 16 -5.36 6.02 4.64
N ALA A 17 -4.54 7.06 4.70
CA ALA A 17 -3.90 7.53 5.93
C ALA A 17 -3.84 9.05 5.96
N ASP A 18 -4.18 9.67 7.10
CA ASP A 18 -4.15 11.13 7.27
C ASP A 18 -2.74 11.64 7.68
N ASP A 19 -1.79 10.72 7.93
CA ASP A 19 -0.46 11.03 8.46
C ASP A 19 0.66 10.89 7.41
N PRO A 20 1.55 11.88 7.26
CA PRO A 20 2.64 11.84 6.30
C PRO A 20 3.69 10.75 6.58
N ALA A 21 3.87 10.32 7.83
CA ALA A 21 4.80 9.24 8.18
C ALA A 21 4.39 7.91 7.51
N SER A 22 3.10 7.74 7.22
CA SER A 22 2.56 6.56 6.56
C SER A 22 3.14 6.32 5.17
N GLU A 23 3.61 7.37 4.48
CA GLU A 23 4.25 7.21 3.18
C GLU A 23 5.58 6.47 3.28
N GLU A 24 6.42 6.82 4.26
CA GLU A 24 7.72 6.19 4.47
C GLU A 24 7.56 4.74 4.94
N ASP A 25 6.63 4.49 5.87
CA ASP A 25 6.26 3.15 6.33
C ASP A 25 5.76 2.26 5.18
N ILE A 26 4.87 2.79 4.33
CA ILE A 26 4.35 2.03 3.19
C ILE A 26 5.45 1.74 2.17
N LYS A 27 6.35 2.70 1.88
CA LYS A 27 7.50 2.48 1.00
C LYS A 27 8.43 1.38 1.53
N ALA A 28 8.74 1.39 2.83
CA ALA A 28 9.54 0.35 3.46
C ALA A 28 8.81 -1.00 3.42
N TRP A 29 7.51 -0.99 3.68
CA TRP A 29 6.67 -2.19 3.68
C TRP A 29 6.55 -2.84 2.30
N VAL A 30 6.32 -2.07 1.24
CA VAL A 30 6.27 -2.63 -0.12
C VAL A 30 7.63 -3.20 -0.54
N LYS A 31 8.73 -2.56 -0.12
CA LYS A 31 10.09 -3.05 -0.37
C LYS A 31 10.39 -4.35 0.37
N THR A 32 9.99 -4.48 1.64
CA THR A 32 10.22 -5.72 2.42
C THR A 32 9.33 -6.87 1.97
N THR A 33 8.08 -6.59 1.59
CA THR A 33 7.13 -7.61 1.12
C THR A 33 7.28 -7.98 -0.36
N GLY A 34 8.10 -7.24 -1.11
CA GLY A 34 8.24 -7.38 -2.56
C GLY A 34 7.01 -6.88 -3.34
N ASN A 35 6.11 -6.17 -2.69
CA ASN A 35 4.95 -5.54 -3.33
C ASN A 35 5.38 -4.27 -4.07
N LYS A 36 4.47 -3.72 -4.89
CA LYS A 36 4.75 -2.49 -5.64
C LYS A 36 3.73 -1.41 -5.29
N LEU A 37 4.22 -0.27 -4.85
CA LEU A 37 3.40 0.94 -4.77
C LEU A 37 3.14 1.43 -6.20
N ILE A 38 1.89 1.47 -6.61
CA ILE A 38 1.45 1.89 -7.95
C ILE A 38 1.20 3.39 -8.00
N LYS A 39 0.55 3.93 -6.97
CA LYS A 39 0.17 5.34 -6.92
C LYS A 39 0.01 5.82 -5.49
N VAL A 40 0.35 7.08 -5.27
CA VAL A 40 -0.03 7.84 -4.07
C VAL A 40 -0.86 9.01 -4.55
N THR A 41 -2.02 9.19 -3.94
CA THR A 41 -2.92 10.33 -4.18
C THR A 41 -3.15 11.00 -2.84
N LYS A 42 -3.19 12.34 -2.81
CA LYS A 42 -3.69 13.08 -1.67
C LYS A 42 -5.13 13.52 -1.99
N ASP A 43 -6.09 13.03 -1.23
CA ASP A 43 -7.48 13.44 -1.30
C ASP A 43 -7.83 14.24 -0.05
N ASN A 44 -8.10 15.53 -0.22
CA ASN A 44 -8.33 16.48 0.88
C ASN A 44 -7.17 16.46 1.91
N ASN A 45 -7.41 15.83 3.07
CA ASN A 45 -6.45 15.67 4.16
C ASN A 45 -5.86 14.25 4.25
N ASN A 46 -6.38 13.31 3.47
CA ASN A 46 -5.96 11.91 3.46
C ASN A 46 -5.00 11.60 2.32
N PHE A 47 -4.02 10.75 2.59
CA PHE A 47 -3.15 10.10 1.61
C PHE A 47 -3.70 8.72 1.28
N ILE A 48 -4.04 8.51 0.02
CA ILE A 48 -4.48 7.24 -0.55
C ILE A 48 -3.31 6.57 -1.27
N PHE A 49 -2.90 5.41 -0.78
CA PHE A 49 -1.84 4.57 -1.33
C PHE A 49 -2.45 3.37 -2.06
N TYR A 50 -2.08 3.19 -3.32
CA TYR A 50 -2.48 2.05 -4.14
C TYR A 50 -1.30 1.09 -4.28
N ILE A 51 -1.38 -0.06 -3.62
CA ILE A 51 -0.31 -1.04 -3.56
C ILE A 51 -0.75 -2.29 -4.31
N LYS A 52 -0.04 -2.65 -5.36
CA LYS A 52 -0.28 -3.90 -6.08
C LYS A 52 0.53 -5.02 -5.45
N LYS A 53 -0.16 -6.10 -5.10
CA LYS A 53 0.47 -7.36 -4.71
C LYS A 53 1.20 -7.91 -5.94
N ILE A 54 2.52 -7.95 -5.86
CA ILE A 54 3.34 -8.68 -6.83
C ILE A 54 3.65 -10.02 -6.17
N HIS A 55 3.45 -11.12 -6.89
CA HIS A 55 3.85 -12.43 -6.41
C HIS A 55 5.37 -12.53 -6.39
N LYS A 56 5.86 -13.32 -5.45
CA LYS A 56 7.22 -13.82 -5.49
C LYS A 56 7.12 -15.33 -5.61
#